data_AF-A0A821FMM3-F1
#
_entry.id   AF-A0A821FMM3-F1
#
_cell.length_a   1.000
_cell.length_b   1.000
_cell.length_c   1.000
_cell.angle_alpha   90.00
_cell.angle_beta   90.00
_cell.angle_gamma   90.00
#
_symmetry.space_group_name_H-M   'P 1'
#
loop_
_entity.id
_entity.type
_entity.pdbx_description
1 polymer ?
#
loop_
_entity_poly.entity_id
_entity_poly.type
_entity_poly.pdbx_seq_one_letter_code
_entity_poly.pdbx_strand_id
1 'polypeptide(L)'
;MTVIFGQLVVGPPGSVNLDAANVDMPYECAIDLVDLITVDDVCDNLNLGPNGSLMYCIEYIENNIDWLLKRLQLLIDKHSSTLSPPYILFDCPGQTSHA
;
A
#
# COMPACT_ATOMS: atom_id res chain seq x y z
N MET A 1 10.86 -10.44 1.89
CA MET A 1 12.19 -10.75 1.33
C MET A 1 12.02 -11.46 -0.02
N THR A 2 12.06 -10.71 -1.12
CA THR A 2 11.86 -11.25 -2.48
C THR A 2 13.20 -11.25 -3.23
N VAL A 3 13.55 -12.39 -3.82
CA VAL A 3 14.76 -12.56 -4.65
C VAL A 3 14.30 -12.79 -6.09
N ILE A 4 14.61 -11.85 -6.98
CA ILE A 4 14.30 -11.95 -8.40
C ILE A 4 15.62 -12.14 -9.16
N PHE A 5 15.71 -13.18 -9.98
CA PHE A 5 16.93 -13.53 -10.74
C PHE A 5 18.22 -13.66 -9.89
N GLY A 6 18.11 -14.11 -8.64
CA GLY A 6 19.25 -14.30 -7.75
C GLY A 6 19.78 -13.00 -7.12
N GLN A 7 19.13 -11.86 -7.35
CA GLN A 7 19.46 -10.59 -6.71
C GLN A 7 18.39 -10.22 -5.66
N LEU A 8 18.84 -9.81 -4.48
CA LEU A 8 17.95 -9.27 -3.44
C LEU A 8 17.41 -7.92 -3.92
N VAL A 9 16.10 -7.82 -4.11
CA VAL A 9 15.45 -6.56 -4.46
C VAL A 9 14.78 -6.02 -3.20
N VAL A 10 15.31 -4.90 -2.70
CA VAL A 10 14.78 -4.22 -1.51
C VAL A 10 14.12 -2.92 -1.97
N GLY A 11 12.88 -2.69 -1.57
CA GLY A 11 12.15 -1.47 -1.89
C GLY A 11 12.72 -0.25 -1.17
N PRO A 12 12.32 0.97 -1.57
CA PRO A 12 12.62 2.17 -0.80
C PRO A 12 12.10 2.01 0.63
N PRO A 13 12.90 2.35 1.67
CA PRO A 13 12.49 2.14 3.06
C PRO A 13 11.24 2.94 3.45
N GLY A 14 10.92 4.03 2.74
CA GLY A 14 9.71 4.83 2.92
C GLY A 14 8.59 4.55 1.92
N SER A 15 8.54 3.38 1.28
CA SER A 15 7.49 3.04 0.30
C SER A 15 6.15 2.75 0.97
N VAL A 16 5.08 3.35 0.44
CA VAL A 16 3.70 3.16 0.90
C VAL A 16 2.84 2.88 -0.33
N ASN A 17 2.31 1.66 -0.44
CA ASN A 17 1.36 1.29 -1.48
C ASN A 17 -0.08 1.51 -0.99
N LEU A 18 -0.80 2.40 -1.66
CA LEU A 18 -2.24 2.66 -1.46
C LEU A 18 -3.08 2.17 -2.65
N ASP A 19 -2.48 1.53 -3.66
CA ASP A 19 -3.20 0.89 -4.76
C ASP A 19 -3.53 -0.57 -4.41
N ALA A 20 -4.81 -0.83 -4.13
CA ALA A 20 -5.30 -2.17 -3.79
C ALA A 20 -5.24 -3.15 -4.97
N ALA A 21 -5.10 -2.65 -6.20
CA ALA A 21 -4.96 -3.48 -7.39
C ALA A 21 -3.49 -3.83 -7.69
N ASN A 22 -2.52 -3.24 -6.99
CA ASN A 22 -1.09 -3.47 -7.22
C ASN A 22 -0.54 -4.58 -6.31
N VAL A 23 -0.88 -5.84 -6.62
CA VAL A 23 -0.55 -7.02 -5.79
C VAL A 23 0.84 -7.61 -6.04
N ASP A 24 1.41 -7.41 -7.24
CA ASP A 24 2.66 -8.06 -7.68
C ASP A 24 3.82 -7.05 -7.78
N MET A 25 4.17 -6.42 -6.66
CA MET A 25 5.31 -5.50 -6.63
C MET A 25 6.65 -6.26 -6.70
N PRO A 26 7.63 -5.80 -7.51
CA PRO A 26 8.94 -6.45 -7.65
C PRO A 26 9.86 -6.22 -6.44
N TYR A 27 9.37 -5.59 -5.38
CA TYR A 27 10.10 -5.26 -4.17
C TYR A 27 9.20 -5.36 -2.94
N GLU A 28 9.81 -5.41 -1.75
CA GLU A 28 9.08 -5.38 -0.49
C GLU A 28 8.69 -3.93 -0.14
N CYS A 29 7.39 -3.66 -0.10
CA CYS A 29 6.82 -2.37 0.29
C CYS A 29 6.82 -2.21 1.82
N ALA A 30 7.10 -1.01 2.34
CA ALA A 30 7.17 -0.81 3.79
C ALA A 30 5.80 -0.74 4.46
N ILE A 31 4.80 -0.20 3.78
CA ILE A 31 3.39 -0.21 4.18
C ILE A 31 2.57 -0.53 2.93
N ASP A 32 1.79 -1.61 2.98
CA ASP A 32 1.01 -2.04 1.83
C ASP A 32 -0.47 -2.15 2.21
N LEU A 33 -1.34 -1.51 1.42
CA LEU A 33 -2.79 -1.55 1.60
C LEU A 33 -3.33 -2.98 1.56
N VAL A 34 -2.71 -3.88 0.80
CA VAL A 34 -3.16 -5.27 0.70
C VAL A 34 -3.07 -6.02 2.05
N ASP A 35 -2.27 -5.52 3.02
CA ASP A 35 -2.23 -6.03 4.40
C ASP A 35 -3.53 -5.75 5.17
N LEU A 36 -4.29 -4.73 4.75
CA LEU A 36 -5.53 -4.29 5.39
C LEU A 36 -6.75 -4.83 4.64
N ILE A 37 -6.75 -4.74 3.30
CA ILE A 37 -7.87 -5.11 2.45
C ILE A 37 -7.40 -5.38 1.01
N THR A 38 -7.94 -6.41 0.36
CA THR A 38 -7.62 -6.76 -1.03
C THR A 38 -8.84 -6.59 -1.94
N VAL A 39 -8.59 -6.25 -3.20
CA VAL A 39 -9.65 -6.15 -4.23
C VAL A 39 -10.36 -7.47 -4.43
N ASP A 40 -9.63 -8.59 -4.38
CA ASP A 40 -10.16 -9.94 -4.56
C ASP A 40 -11.12 -10.32 -3.42
N ASP A 41 -10.73 -10.09 -2.17
CA ASP A 41 -11.61 -10.34 -1.01
C ASP A 41 -12.90 -9.52 -1.09
N VAL A 42 -12.81 -8.28 -1.53
CA VAL A 42 -13.97 -7.39 -1.69
C VAL A 42 -14.87 -7.85 -2.84
N CYS A 43 -14.28 -8.24 -3.96
CA CYS A 43 -14.98 -8.77 -5.12
C CYS A 43 -15.82 -9.99 -4.75
N ASP A 44 -15.21 -10.95 -4.05
CA ASP A 44 -15.85 -12.22 -3.69
C ASP A 44 -16.90 -12.07 -2.58
N ASN A 45 -16.65 -11.20 -1.58
CA ASN A 45 -17.57 -11.05 -0.45
C ASN A 45 -18.73 -10.09 -0.73
N LEU A 46 -18.54 -9.07 -1.57
CA LEU A 46 -19.54 -8.03 -1.84
C LEU A 46 -20.17 -8.15 -3.25
N ASN A 47 -19.76 -9.14 -4.05
CA ASN A 47 -20.19 -9.32 -5.44
C ASN A 47 -20.01 -8.04 -6.29
N LEU A 48 -18.92 -7.31 -6.05
CA LEU A 48 -18.57 -6.10 -6.79
C LEU A 48 -17.68 -6.43 -7.98
N GLY A 49 -17.80 -5.67 -9.06
CA GLY A 49 -16.83 -5.72 -10.16
C GLY A 49 -15.51 -5.02 -9.78
N PRO A 50 -14.43 -5.18 -10.57
CA PRO A 50 -13.08 -4.68 -10.23
C PRO A 50 -13.03 -3.20 -9.82
N ASN A 51 -13.76 -2.33 -10.53
CA ASN A 51 -13.82 -0.90 -10.21
C ASN A 51 -14.58 -0.61 -8.91
N GLY A 52 -15.67 -1.35 -8.67
CA GLY A 52 -16.45 -1.21 -7.43
C GLY A 52 -15.66 -1.66 -6.21
N SER A 53 -14.92 -2.76 -6.36
CA SER A 53 -14.04 -3.28 -5.32
C SER A 53 -12.89 -2.32 -5.01
N LEU A 54 -12.27 -1.71 -6.03
CA LEU A 54 -11.22 -0.71 -5.83
C LEU A 54 -11.74 0.51 -5.06
N MET A 55 -12.91 1.04 -5.41
CA MET A 55 -13.53 2.17 -4.70
C MET A 55 -13.83 1.81 -3.25
N TYR A 56 -14.36 0.62 -3.01
CA TYR A 56 -14.62 0.14 -1.65
C TYR A 56 -13.32 0.02 -0.84
N CYS A 57 -12.22 -0.46 -1.42
CA CYS A 57 -10.92 -0.49 -0.73
C CYS A 57 -10.48 0.91 -0.25
N ILE A 58 -10.69 1.94 -1.08
CA ILE A 58 -10.36 3.33 -0.70
C ILE A 58 -11.28 3.86 0.41
N GLU A 59 -12.59 3.63 0.31
CA GLU A 59 -13.53 3.97 1.38
C GLU A 59 -13.20 3.24 2.69
N TYR A 60 -12.74 2.00 2.60
CA TYR A 60 -12.36 1.21 3.76
C TYR A 60 -11.12 1.80 4.46
N ILE A 61 -10.11 2.25 3.72
CA ILE A 61 -8.96 2.97 4.31
C ILE A 61 -9.41 4.27 4.96
N GLU A 62 -10.28 5.03 4.29
CA GLU A 62 -10.75 6.31 4.83
C GLU A 62 -11.44 6.11 6.18
N ASN A 63 -12.29 5.08 6.29
CA ASN A 63 -12.94 4.70 7.54
C ASN A 63 -11.98 4.11 8.59
N ASN A 64 -10.80 3.64 8.17
CA ASN A 64 -9.78 3.03 9.02
C ASN A 64 -8.45 3.80 8.98
N ILE A 65 -8.49 5.11 8.78
CA ILE A 65 -7.28 5.92 8.52
C ILE A 65 -6.25 5.83 9.67
N ASP A 66 -6.71 5.56 10.88
CA ASP A 66 -5.88 5.29 12.05
C ASP A 66 -4.89 4.13 11.85
N TRP A 67 -5.25 3.12 11.05
CA TRP A 67 -4.35 2.03 10.69
C TRP A 67 -3.14 2.56 9.92
N LEU A 68 -3.38 3.41 8.92
CA LEU A 68 -2.34 4.00 8.09
C LEU A 68 -1.46 4.95 8.93
N LEU A 69 -2.08 5.81 9.74
CA LEU A 69 -1.36 6.75 10.60
C LEU A 69 -0.44 6.03 11.60
N LYS A 70 -0.91 4.95 12.23
CA LYS A 70 -0.08 4.14 13.15
C LYS A 70 1.11 3.51 12.43
N ARG A 71 0.91 2.95 11.24
CA ARG A 71 2.00 2.36 10.43
C ARG A 71 3.01 3.42 9.99
N LEU A 72 2.55 4.60 9.57
CA LEU A 72 3.40 5.74 9.23
C LEU A 72 4.23 6.23 10.42
N GLN A 73 3.62 6.34 11.61
CA GLN A 73 4.34 6.73 12.82
C GLN A 73 5.47 5.75 13.15
N LEU A 74 5.19 4.44 13.13
CA LEU A 74 6.20 3.40 13.35
C LEU A 74 7.33 3.45 12.31
N LEU A 75 6.99 3.75 11.05
CA LEU A 75 7.94 3.90 9.98
C LEU A 75 8.86 5.11 10.22
N ILE A 76 8.29 6.26 10.58
CA ILE A 76 9.05 7.46 10.92
C ILE A 76 9.95 7.20 12.12
N ASP A 77 9.42 6.63 13.20
CA ASP A 77 10.16 6.34 14.43
C ASP A 77 11.36 5.43 14.19
N LYS A 78 11.21 4.42 13.32
CA LYS A 78 12.31 3.53 12.89
C LYS A 78 13.43 4.28 12.18
N HIS A 79 13.12 5.39 11.51
CA HIS A 79 14.05 6.22 10.76
C HIS A 79 14.44 7.53 11.47
N SER A 80 13.90 7.80 12.67
CA SER A 80 14.20 9.00 13.46
C SER A 80 15.66 9.07 13.94
N SER A 81 16.40 7.96 13.94
CA SER A 81 17.84 7.92 14.26
C SER A 81 18.76 8.28 13.09
N THR A 82 18.22 8.51 11.89
CA THR A 82 18.99 8.84 10.69
C THR A 82 19.18 10.36 10.56
N LEU A 83 20.35 10.81 10.10
CA LEU A 83 20.72 12.24 9.99
C LEU A 83 19.86 13.06 9.00
N SER A 84 18.98 12.41 8.23
CA SER A 84 18.05 13.04 7.28
C SER A 84 16.65 12.47 7.45
N PRO A 85 15.58 13.29 7.41
CA PRO A 85 14.21 12.79 7.46
C PRO A 85 13.96 11.83 6.27
N PRO A 86 13.29 10.69 6.49
CA PRO A 86 13.02 9.73 5.42
C PRO A 86 12.08 10.36 4.37
N TYR A 87 12.42 10.21 3.09
CA TYR A 87 11.44 10.43 2.02
C TYR A 87 10.40 9.31 2.05
N ILE A 88 9.12 9.68 2.01
CA ILE A 88 8.01 8.73 1.91
C ILE A 88 7.45 8.81 0.49
N LEU A 89 7.37 7.67 -0.17
CA LEU A 89 6.84 7.53 -1.52
C LEU A 89 5.47 6.86 -1.43
N PHE A 90 4.44 7.58 -1.85
CA PHE A 90 3.07 7.06 -1.93
C PHE A 90 2.78 6.60 -3.35
N ASP A 91 2.46 5.32 -3.50
CA ASP A 91 1.90 4.77 -4.73
C ASP A 91 0.37 4.79 -4.61
N CYS A 92 -0.27 5.65 -5.39
CA CYS A 92 -1.72 5.86 -5.32
C CYS A 92 -2.42 5.14 -6.49
N PRO A 93 -3.70 4.75 -6.34
CA PRO A 93 -4.44 4.08 -7.39
C PRO A 93 -4.33 4.80 -8.75
N GLY A 94 -3.95 4.05 -9.79
CA GLY A 94 -3.74 4.60 -11.14
C GLY A 94 -5.02 5.00 -11.88
N GLN A 95 -6.20 4.67 -11.35
CA GLN A 95 -7.49 5.01 -11.96
C GLN A 95 -7.80 6.49 -11.78
N THR A 96 -7.43 7.31 -12.78
CA THR A 96 -7.95 8.67 -12.88
C THR A 96 -9.41 8.60 -13.29
N SER A 97 -10.30 9.01 -12.39
CA SER A 97 -11.71 9.21 -12.69
C SER A 97 -11.84 10.20 -13.85
N HIS A 98 -12.07 9.69 -15.07
CA HIS A 98 -12.72 10.50 -16.08
C HIS A 98 -14.18 10.62 -15.67
N ALA A 99 -14.46 11.61 -14.82
CA ALA A 99 -15.80 12.11 -14.58
C ALA A 99 -16.23 12.99 -15.78
#